data_AF-C2E6C6-F1
#
_entry.id   AF-C2E6C6-F1
#
_cell.length_a   1.000
_cell.length_b   1.000
_cell.length_c   1.000
_cell.angle_alpha   90.00
_cell.angle_beta   90.00
_cell.angle_gamma   90.00
#
_symmetry.space_group_name_H-M   'P 1'
#
loop_
_entity.id
_entity.type
_entity.pdbx_description
1 polymer ?
#
loop_
_entity_poly.entity_id
_entity_poly.type
_entity_poly.pdbx_seq_one_letter_code
_entity_poly.pdbx_strand_id
1 'polypeptide(L)'
;MDSLHSIISKHQKGKHLSFEECVIIQTRIKDGFSLRAIAREIGCSPSTISYEVKRGTVLLYNGHQKLYKAEYDNNAYQTNRRNCGRKLDYLKKCLLSILISISSKMVGLLILVLIVA
;
A
#
# COMPACT_ATOMS: atom_id res chain seq x y z
N MET A 1 -14.93 12.77 38.46
CA MET A 1 -13.67 12.94 37.70
C MET A 1 -13.42 11.58 37.06
N ASP A 2 -14.06 11.37 35.91
CA ASP A 2 -14.50 10.04 35.51
C ASP A 2 -13.53 9.48 34.47
N SER A 3 -12.61 8.65 34.97
CA SER A 3 -11.60 7.93 34.20
C SER A 3 -12.23 6.73 33.46
N LEU A 4 -13.10 7.00 32.48
CA LEU A 4 -13.73 5.99 31.61
C LEU A 4 -13.17 5.99 30.18
N HIS A 5 -11.87 6.27 30.01
CA HIS A 5 -11.24 6.36 28.68
C HIS A 5 -10.09 5.37 28.43
N SER A 6 -9.85 4.41 29.32
CA SER A 6 -8.55 3.71 29.35
C SER A 6 -8.54 2.19 29.14
N ILE A 7 -9.60 1.51 28.69
CA ILE A 7 -9.56 0.02 28.72
C ILE A 7 -9.67 -0.69 27.36
N ILE A 8 -10.12 -0.06 26.27
CA ILE A 8 -10.14 -0.74 24.96
C ILE A 8 -9.60 0.19 23.88
N SER A 9 -8.28 0.19 23.68
CA SER A 9 -7.77 0.56 22.36
C SER A 9 -8.29 -0.49 21.38
N LYS A 10 -9.33 -0.15 20.59
CA LYS A 10 -9.76 -0.99 19.46
C LYS A 10 -8.61 -1.23 18.48
N HIS A 11 -7.62 -0.34 18.50
CA HIS A 11 -6.43 -0.43 17.69
C HIS A 11 -5.51 -1.57 18.15
N GLN A 12 -5.38 -2.61 17.32
CA GLN A 12 -4.47 -3.73 17.55
C GLN A 12 -3.02 -3.31 17.28
N LYS A 13 -2.07 -3.76 18.10
CA LYS A 13 -0.65 -3.51 17.89
C LYS A 13 -0.21 -4.06 16.53
N GLY A 14 0.51 -3.26 15.75
CA GLY A 14 0.98 -3.64 14.40
C GLY A 14 -0.07 -3.49 13.29
N LYS A 15 -1.32 -3.15 13.64
CA LYS A 15 -2.32 -2.76 12.65
C LYS A 15 -2.00 -1.35 12.13
N HIS A 16 -2.11 -1.15 10.82
CA HIS A 16 -2.07 0.17 10.22
C HIS A 16 -3.45 0.84 10.31
N LEU A 17 -3.46 2.17 10.38
CA LEU A 17 -4.69 2.94 10.21
C LEU A 17 -5.29 2.60 8.84
N SER A 18 -6.59 2.36 8.85
CA SER A 18 -7.40 2.22 7.64
C SER A 18 -7.52 3.57 6.93
N PHE A 19 -7.86 3.52 5.64
CA PHE A 19 -8.08 4.73 4.87
C PHE A 19 -9.19 5.61 5.47
N GLU A 20 -10.25 4.99 6.01
CA GLU A 20 -11.34 5.69 6.69
C GLU A 20 -10.85 6.46 7.92
N GLU A 21 -10.02 5.83 8.76
CA GLU A 21 -9.40 6.48 9.91
C GLU A 21 -8.49 7.64 9.47
N CYS A 22 -7.73 7.49 8.38
CA CYS A 22 -6.91 8.58 7.84
C CYS A 22 -7.77 9.76 7.33
N VAL A 23 -8.94 9.49 6.72
CA VAL A 23 -9.89 10.53 6.30
C VAL A 23 -10.46 11.27 7.53
N ILE A 24 -10.77 10.56 8.62
CA ILE A 24 -11.19 11.19 9.88
C ILE A 24 -10.09 12.14 10.39
N ILE A 25 -8.83 11.70 10.40
CA ILE A 25 -7.70 12.56 10.81
C ILE A 25 -7.65 13.83 9.97
N GLN A 26 -7.79 13.70 8.64
CA GLN A 26 -7.76 14.85 7.73
C GLN A 26 -8.89 15.84 8.00
N THR A 27 -10.12 15.36 8.20
CA THR A 27 -11.28 16.20 8.52
C THR A 27 -11.10 16.90 9.85
N ARG A 28 -10.70 16.17 10.90
CA ARG A 28 -10.52 16.74 12.25
C ARG A 28 -9.38 17.76 12.34
N ILE A 29 -8.32 17.58 11.56
CA ILE A 29 -7.26 18.60 11.45
C ILE A 29 -7.82 19.89 10.83
N LYS A 30 -8.67 19.78 9.80
CA LYS A 30 -9.35 20.95 9.21
C LYS A 30 -10.30 21.62 10.19
N ASP A 31 -10.97 20.84 11.03
CA ASP A 31 -11.84 21.33 12.11
C ASP A 31 -11.05 21.97 13.28
N GLY A 32 -9.71 21.94 13.25
CA GLY A 32 -8.85 22.53 14.29
C GLY A 32 -8.66 21.68 15.53
N PHE A 33 -8.96 20.37 15.47
CA PHE A 33 -8.81 19.49 16.62
C PHE A 33 -7.34 19.21 16.93
N SER A 34 -7.02 19.08 18.22
CA SER A 34 -5.68 18.63 18.65
C SER A 34 -5.44 17.15 18.31
N LEU A 35 -4.20 16.78 18.00
CA LEU A 35 -3.84 15.38 17.69
C LEU A 35 -4.24 14.40 18.80
N ARG A 36 -4.22 14.85 20.07
CA ARG A 36 -4.67 14.05 21.22
C ARG A 36 -6.18 13.82 21.22
N ALA A 37 -6.98 14.81 20.79
CA ALA A 37 -8.42 14.65 20.67
C ALA A 37 -8.78 13.65 19.56
N ILE A 38 -8.10 13.77 18.42
CA ILE A 38 -8.26 12.84 17.28
C ILE A 38 -7.88 11.41 17.69
N ALA A 39 -6.79 11.24 18.43
CA ALA A 39 -6.36 9.93 18.92
C ALA A 39 -7.40 9.27 19.84
N ARG A 40 -8.07 10.06 20.71
CA ARG A 40 -9.16 9.56 21.56
C ARG A 40 -10.38 9.14 20.76
N GLU A 41 -10.73 9.90 19.71
CA GLU A 41 -11.85 9.58 18.82
C GLU A 41 -11.63 8.27 18.06
N ILE A 42 -10.41 8.06 17.53
CA ILE A 42 -10.04 6.85 16.79
C ILE A 42 -9.77 5.66 17.74
N GLY A 43 -9.40 5.94 18.99
CA GLY A 43 -9.03 4.90 19.96
C GLY A 43 -7.63 4.33 19.74
N CYS A 44 -6.68 5.20 19.34
CA CYS A 44 -5.28 4.86 19.14
C CYS A 44 -4.35 5.80 19.95
N SER A 45 -3.04 5.56 19.90
CA SER A 45 -2.09 6.40 20.63
C SER A 45 -1.90 7.77 19.95
N PRO A 46 -1.69 8.87 20.70
CA PRO A 46 -1.40 10.17 20.10
C PRO A 46 -0.14 10.19 19.22
N SER A 47 0.84 9.33 19.53
CA SER A 47 2.03 9.15 18.69
C SER A 47 1.69 8.53 17.34
N THR A 48 0.77 7.56 17.28
CA THR A 48 0.26 7.01 16.00
C THR A 48 -0.25 8.12 15.09
N ILE A 49 -1.11 9.00 15.60
CA ILE A 49 -1.63 10.14 14.84
C ILE A 49 -0.50 11.09 14.43
N SER A 50 0.44 11.39 15.33
CA SER A 50 1.57 12.27 15.02
C SER A 50 2.46 11.71 13.90
N TYR A 51 2.77 10.42 13.92
CA TYR A 51 3.55 9.77 12.87
C TYR A 51 2.81 9.73 11.54
N GLU A 52 1.51 9.42 11.56
CA GLU A 52 0.68 9.40 10.36
C GLU A 52 0.62 10.79 9.72
N VAL A 53 0.34 11.83 10.51
CA VAL A 53 0.31 13.20 10.03
C VAL A 53 1.66 13.63 9.47
N LYS A 54 2.76 13.30 10.17
CA LYS A 54 4.11 13.64 9.71
C LYS A 54 4.44 13.01 8.36
N ARG A 55 4.01 11.76 8.13
CA ARG A 55 4.22 11.06 6.85
C ARG A 55 3.33 11.61 5.73
N GLY A 56 2.04 11.80 5.98
CA GLY A 56 1.08 12.25 4.97
C GLY A 56 0.98 13.76 4.79
N THR A 57 1.87 14.55 5.41
CA THR A 57 1.92 15.99 5.22
C THR A 57 2.67 16.31 3.93
N VAL A 58 1.97 16.95 3.00
CA VAL A 58 2.51 17.38 1.70
C VAL A 58 2.80 18.88 1.73
N LEU A 59 3.91 19.27 1.10
CA LEU A 59 4.25 20.66 0.84
C LEU A 59 3.52 21.16 -0.42
N LEU A 60 2.70 22.19 -0.26
CA LEU A 60 2.02 22.89 -1.34
C LEU A 60 2.69 24.24 -1.60
N TYR A 61 2.46 24.78 -2.80
CA TYR A 61 2.96 26.09 -3.22
C TYR A 61 4.45 26.26 -2.95
N ASN A 62 5.28 25.39 -3.51
CA ASN A 62 6.74 25.43 -3.34
C ASN A 62 7.23 25.41 -1.88
N GLY A 63 6.43 24.87 -0.95
CA GLY A 63 6.80 24.74 0.46
C GLY A 63 6.18 25.77 1.40
N HIS A 64 5.41 26.72 0.88
CA HIS A 64 4.76 27.74 1.72
C HIS A 64 3.65 27.19 2.60
N GLN A 65 3.00 26.09 2.20
CA GLN A 65 1.91 25.51 2.97
C GLN A 65 2.13 24.01 3.20
N LYS A 66 1.84 23.57 4.42
CA LYS A 66 1.87 22.15 4.80
C LYS A 66 0.43 21.68 4.97
N LEU A 67 0.04 20.65 4.22
CA LEU A 67 -1.30 20.08 4.30
C LEU A 67 -1.23 18.56 4.42
N TYR A 68 -1.88 18.02 5.45
CA TYR A 68 -2.08 16.59 5.55
C TYR A 68 -3.12 16.10 4.53
N LYS A 69 -2.77 15.07 3.76
CA LYS A 69 -3.65 14.42 2.78
C LYS A 69 -3.63 12.91 2.99
N ALA A 70 -4.76 12.34 3.42
CA ALA A 70 -4.93 10.89 3.61
C ALA A 70 -4.71 10.11 2.31
N GLU A 71 -5.13 10.68 1.17
CA GLU A 71 -4.94 10.07 -0.15
C GLU A 71 -3.48 9.91 -0.54
N TYR A 72 -2.60 10.82 -0.10
CA TYR A 72 -1.20 10.80 -0.49
C TYR A 72 -0.51 9.52 -0.03
N ASP A 73 -0.62 9.21 1.27
CA ASP A 73 -0.03 8.02 1.87
C ASP A 73 -0.69 6.74 1.35
N ASN A 74 -2.00 6.74 1.15
CA ASN A 74 -2.73 5.59 0.59
C ASN A 74 -2.30 5.28 -0.85
N ASN A 75 -2.15 6.31 -1.69
CA ASN A 75 -1.73 6.14 -3.08
C ASN A 75 -0.29 5.64 -3.17
N ALA A 76 0.61 6.16 -2.32
CA ALA A 76 1.98 5.66 -2.23
C ALA A 76 2.00 4.18 -1.82
N TYR A 77 1.23 3.81 -0.79
CA TYR A 77 1.10 2.42 -0.35
C TYR A 77 0.56 1.50 -1.46
N GLN A 78 -0.53 1.88 -2.11
CA GLN A 78 -1.14 1.09 -3.20
C GLN A 78 -0.21 0.94 -4.40
N THR A 79 0.50 2.01 -4.77
CA THR A 79 1.48 1.99 -5.86
C THR A 79 2.62 1.02 -5.54
N ASN A 80 3.17 1.10 -4.32
CA ASN A 80 4.20 0.19 -3.88
C ASN A 80 3.69 -1.26 -3.88
N ARG A 81 2.48 -1.50 -3.34
CA ARG A 81 1.84 -2.82 -3.33
C ARG A 81 1.64 -3.40 -4.73
N ARG A 82 1.22 -2.60 -5.72
CA ARG A 82 1.11 -3.02 -7.13
C ARG A 82 2.46 -3.39 -7.75
N ASN A 83 3.53 -2.73 -7.31
CA ASN A 83 4.89 -2.99 -7.77
C ASN A 83 5.59 -4.12 -6.99
N CYS A 84 5.02 -4.57 -5.87
CA CYS A 84 5.49 -5.72 -5.12
C CYS A 84 5.11 -7.04 -5.79
N GLY A 85 5.89 -8.10 -5.53
CA GLY A 85 5.63 -9.44 -6.04
C GLY A 85 6.28 -9.72 -7.40
N ARG A 86 6.00 -10.91 -7.96
CA ARG A 86 6.53 -11.35 -9.25
C ARG A 86 5.78 -10.66 -10.39
N LYS A 87 6.50 -9.91 -11.24
CA LYS A 87 5.92 -9.19 -12.39
C LYS A 87 5.45 -10.16 -13.47
N LEU A 88 4.29 -9.88 -14.06
CA LEU A 88 3.68 -10.70 -15.12
C LEU A 88 4.59 -10.88 -16.34
N ASP A 89 5.45 -9.91 -16.65
CA ASP A 89 6.39 -9.98 -17.78
C ASP A 89 7.41 -11.11 -17.62
N TYR A 90 7.78 -11.43 -16.37
CA TYR A 90 8.63 -12.58 -16.09
C TYR A 90 7.90 -13.90 -16.40
N LEU A 91 6.62 -13.99 -16.06
CA LEU A 91 5.78 -15.15 -16.37
C LEU A 91 5.56 -15.31 -17.89
N LYS A 92 5.33 -14.20 -18.61
CA LYS A 92 5.18 -14.20 -20.08
C LYS A 92 6.45 -14.64 -20.78
N LYS A 93 7.62 -14.12 -20.40
CA LYS A 93 8.92 -14.55 -20.95
C LYS A 93 9.16 -16.04 -20.72
N CYS A 94 8.82 -16.54 -19.52
CA CYS A 94 8.97 -17.94 -19.19
C CYS A 94 8.07 -18.83 -20.07
N LEU A 95 6.78 -18.49 -20.20
CA LEU A 95 5.85 -19.22 -21.09
C LEU A 95 6.29 -19.19 -22.55
N LEU A 96 6.76 -18.05 -23.05
CA LEU A 96 7.24 -17.93 -24.42
C LEU A 96 8.48 -18.81 -24.66
N SER A 97 9.42 -18.85 -23.71
CA SER A 97 10.61 -19.70 -23.80
C SER A 97 10.26 -21.20 -23.81
N ILE A 98 9.24 -21.61 -23.04
CA ILE A 98 8.76 -22.99 -23.02
C ILE A 98 8.11 -23.37 -24.35
N LEU A 99 7.24 -22.52 -24.89
CA LEU A 99 6.58 -22.74 -26.19
C LEU A 99 7.59 -22.85 -27.33
N ILE A 100 8.60 -21.98 -27.36
CA ILE A 100 9.68 -22.04 -28.33
C ILE A 100 10.43 -23.37 -28.20
N SER A 101 10.79 -23.78 -26.98
CA SER A 101 11.49 -25.04 -26.75
C SER A 101 10.68 -26.27 -27.20
N ILE A 102 9.36 -26.28 -26.96
CA ILE A 102 8.47 -27.36 -27.40
C ILE A 102 8.41 -27.39 -28.92
N SER A 103 8.23 -26.24 -29.57
CA SER A 103 8.16 -26.14 -31.03
C SER A 103 9.46 -26.62 -31.69
N SER A 104 10.62 -26.18 -31.20
CA SER A 104 11.93 -26.62 -31.70
C SER A 104 12.13 -28.13 -31.56
N LYS A 105 11.70 -28.72 -30.44
CA LYS A 105 11.77 -30.18 -30.21
C LYS A 105 10.85 -30.95 -31.16
N MET A 106 9.64 -30.46 -31.42
CA MET A 106 8.71 -31.08 -32.36
C MET A 106 9.24 -31.07 -33.79
N VAL A 107 9.79 -29.94 -34.24
CA VAL A 107 10.40 -29.82 -35.58
C VAL A 107 11.60 -30.76 -35.72
N GLY A 108 12.47 -30.83 -34.71
CA GLY A 108 13.61 -31.75 -34.70
C GLY A 108 13.19 -33.22 -34.78
N LEU A 109 12.13 -33.61 -34.06
CA LEU A 109 11.60 -34.97 -34.11
C LEU A 109 11.01 -35.32 -35.49
N LEU A 110 10.28 -34.39 -36.11
CA LEU A 110 9.70 -34.59 -37.44
C LEU A 110 10.77 -34.80 -38.52
N ILE A 111 11.83 -33.98 -38.49
CA ILE A 111 12.96 -34.10 -39.42
C ILE A 111 13.69 -35.44 -39.22
N LEU A 112 13.89 -35.88 -37.98
CA LEU A 112 14.52 -37.17 -37.69
C LEU A 112 13.70 -38.34 -38.25
N VAL A 113 12.36 -38.31 -38.11
CA VAL A 113 11.47 -39.34 -38.66
C VAL A 113 11.56 -39.39 -40.19
N LEU A 114 11.64 -38.25 -40.86
CA LEU A 114 11.77 -38.18 -42.33
C LEU A 114 13.13 -38.68 -42.87
N ILE A 115 14.20 -38.60 -42.08
CA ILE A 115 15.54 -39.05 -42.49
C ILE A 115 15.70 -40.57 -42.31
N VAL A 116 14.98 -41.16 -41.34
CA VAL A 116 15.09 -42.58 -40.98
C VAL A 116 14.01 -43.44 -41.66
N ALA A 117 12.99 -42.83 -42.26
CA ALA A 117 11.95 -43.48 -43.07
C ALA A 117 12.37 -43.58 -44.55
#